data_AF-E0S3Q1-F1
#
_entry.id   AF-E0S3Q1-F1
#
_cell.length_a   1.000
_cell.length_b   1.000
_cell.length_c   1.000
_cell.angle_alpha   90.00
_cell.angle_beta   90.00
_cell.angle_gamma   90.00
#
_symmetry.space_group_name_H-M   'P 1'
#
loop_
_entity.id
_entity.type
_entity.pdbx_description
1 polymer ?
#
loop_
_entity_poly.entity_id
_entity_poly.type
_entity_poly.pdbx_seq_one_letter_code
_entity_poly.pdbx_strand_id
1 'polypeptide(L)'
;MSERMMFLFSKGELKRIVLSEEGGAKLITVDMHGLSVKEATRLLKNLIAVDREGYDICVIHGFTHGTKIKEALWNEKLSERIYKKTSPGYNPGRTYLKLNAA
;
A
#
# COMPACT_ATOMS: atom_id res chain seq x y z
N MET A 1 -14.05 4.28 -9.26
CA MET A 1 -13.05 3.34 -8.72
C MET A 1 -13.39 1.88 -9.02
N SER A 2 -14.67 1.45 -8.94
CA SER A 2 -15.07 0.03 -9.00
C SER A 2 -14.66 -0.74 -10.26
N GLU A 3 -14.89 -0.22 -11.47
CA GLU A 3 -14.64 -1.00 -12.70
C GLU A 3 -13.15 -1.24 -12.97
N ARG A 4 -12.30 -0.21 -12.83
CA ARG A 4 -10.85 -0.34 -13.05
C ARG A 4 -10.18 -1.30 -12.06
N MET A 5 -10.72 -1.37 -10.83
CA MET A 5 -10.21 -2.30 -9.84
C MET A 5 -10.40 -3.77 -10.24
N MET A 6 -11.50 -4.09 -10.93
CA MET A 6 -11.76 -5.47 -11.38
C MET A 6 -10.79 -5.95 -12.47
N PHE A 7 -10.22 -5.03 -13.25
CA PHE A 7 -9.22 -5.35 -14.28
C PHE A 7 -7.78 -5.43 -13.75
N LEU A 8 -7.47 -4.66 -12.70
CA LEU A 8 -6.10 -4.54 -12.18
C LEU A 8 -5.81 -5.46 -10.99
N PHE A 9 -6.84 -5.95 -10.31
CA PHE A 9 -6.71 -6.77 -9.10
C PHE A 9 -7.50 -8.07 -9.25
N SER A 10 -6.88 -9.17 -8.82
CA SER A 10 -7.59 -10.43 -8.61
C SER A 10 -8.58 -10.32 -7.44
N LYS A 11 -9.56 -11.23 -7.38
CA LYS A 11 -10.49 -11.32 -6.23
C LYS A 11 -9.75 -11.49 -4.89
N GLY A 12 -8.60 -12.17 -4.90
CA GLY A 12 -7.76 -12.34 -3.70
C GLY A 12 -7.09 -11.03 -3.27
N GLU A 13 -6.64 -10.22 -4.22
CA GLU A 13 -6.06 -8.90 -3.94
C GLU A 13 -7.10 -7.90 -3.46
N LEU A 14 -8.31 -7.90 -4.05
CA LEU A 14 -9.41 -7.04 -3.59
C LEU A 14 -9.76 -7.29 -2.13
N LYS A 15 -9.71 -8.55 -1.66
CA LYS A 15 -9.94 -8.90 -0.25
C LYS A 15 -8.86 -8.39 0.71
N ARG A 16 -7.68 -8.04 0.20
CA ARG A 16 -6.55 -7.51 0.99
C ARG A 16 -6.61 -6.00 1.13
N ILE A 17 -7.52 -5.32 0.43
CA ILE A 17 -7.63 -3.86 0.37
C ILE A 17 -8.85 -3.43 1.18
N VAL A 18 -8.64 -2.54 2.13
CA VAL A 18 -9.70 -1.94 2.95
C VAL A 18 -9.62 -0.43 2.84
N LEU A 19 -10.75 0.21 2.55
CA LEU A 19 -10.89 1.66 2.59
C LEU A 19 -11.42 2.06 3.97
N SER A 20 -10.76 3.02 4.60
CA SER A 20 -11.15 3.56 5.90
C SER A 20 -10.89 5.06 5.97
N GLU A 21 -11.32 5.67 7.07
CA GLU A 21 -10.96 7.03 7.43
C GLU A 21 -10.31 7.00 8.81
N GLU A 22 -9.12 7.59 8.94
CA GLU A 22 -8.40 7.69 10.21
C GLU A 22 -8.01 9.16 10.45
N GLY A 23 -8.52 9.74 11.55
CA GLY A 23 -8.21 11.13 11.91
C GLY A 23 -8.66 12.18 10.87
N GLY A 24 -9.73 11.89 10.11
CA GLY A 24 -10.25 12.76 9.04
C GLY A 24 -9.52 12.63 7.70
N ALA A 25 -8.51 11.75 7.59
CA ALA A 25 -7.82 11.44 6.35
C ALA A 25 -8.32 10.11 5.78
N LYS A 26 -8.54 10.08 4.46
CA LYS A 26 -8.91 8.84 3.77
C LYS A 26 -7.70 7.93 3.64
N LEU A 27 -7.87 6.67 4.02
CA LEU A 27 -6.80 5.68 4.14
C LEU A 27 -7.14 4.40 3.37
N ILE A 28 -6.18 3.90 2.60
CA ILE A 28 -6.18 2.57 1.99
C ILE A 28 -5.26 1.68 2.81
N THR A 29 -5.81 0.68 3.49
CA THR A 29 -5.02 -0.35 4.15
C THR A 29 -4.87 -1.56 3.24
N VAL A 30 -3.65 -2.06 3.08
CA VAL A 30 -3.35 -3.23 2.24
C VAL A 30 -2.52 -4.27 2.98
N ASP A 31 -3.02 -5.51 3.03
CA ASP A 31 -2.35 -6.64 3.65
C ASP A 31 -1.45 -7.41 2.65
N MET A 32 -0.14 -7.36 2.90
CA MET A 32 0.89 -7.99 2.08
C MET A 32 1.38 -9.34 2.63
N HIS A 33 0.82 -9.85 3.74
CA HIS A 33 1.25 -11.13 4.29
C HIS A 33 1.11 -12.28 3.27
N GLY A 34 2.16 -13.09 3.19
CA GLY A 34 2.21 -14.24 2.29
C GLY A 34 2.42 -13.90 0.81
N LEU A 35 2.61 -12.62 0.45
CA LEU A 35 3.00 -12.23 -0.90
C LEU A 35 4.52 -12.29 -1.06
N SER A 36 4.98 -12.67 -2.24
CA SER A 36 6.35 -12.39 -2.66
C SER A 36 6.57 -10.89 -2.82
N VAL A 37 7.83 -10.45 -2.77
CA VAL A 37 8.19 -9.04 -3.02
C VAL A 37 7.65 -8.55 -4.35
N LYS A 38 7.76 -9.37 -5.41
CA LYS A 38 7.25 -9.03 -6.74
C LYS A 38 5.73 -8.82 -6.76
N GLU A 39 4.98 -9.69 -6.08
CA GLU A 39 3.52 -9.56 -5.98
C GLU A 39 3.12 -8.32 -5.17
N ALA A 40 3.77 -8.09 -4.03
CA ALA A 40 3.53 -6.92 -3.19
C ALA A 40 3.83 -5.61 -3.93
N THR A 41 4.98 -5.53 -4.61
CA THR A 41 5.36 -4.36 -5.42
C THR A 41 4.36 -4.12 -6.55
N ARG A 42 3.92 -5.18 -7.26
CA ARG A 42 2.93 -5.08 -8.33
C ARG A 42 1.58 -4.55 -7.79
N LEU A 43 1.08 -5.16 -6.72
CA LEU A 43 -0.17 -4.78 -6.06
C LEU A 43 -0.13 -3.31 -5.65
N LEU A 44 0.96 -2.89 -5.00
CA LEU A 44 1.11 -1.52 -4.54
C LEU A 44 1.21 -0.50 -5.68
N LYS A 45 1.97 -0.79 -6.74
CA LYS A 45 2.02 0.08 -7.93
C LYS A 45 0.66 0.24 -8.58
N ASN A 46 -0.10 -0.85 -8.70
CA ASN A 46 -1.48 -0.79 -9.21
C ASN A 46 -2.39 0.04 -8.31
N LEU A 47 -2.27 -0.10 -6.98
CA LEU A 47 -3.04 0.72 -6.03
C LEU A 47 -2.74 2.21 -6.19
N ILE A 48 -1.46 2.58 -6.24
CA ILE A 48 -1.03 3.98 -6.44
C ILE A 48 -1.55 4.51 -7.78
N ALA A 49 -1.55 3.69 -8.83
CA ALA A 49 -2.04 4.10 -10.15
C ALA A 49 -3.56 4.33 -10.19
N VAL A 50 -4.33 3.56 -9.40
CA VAL A 50 -5.79 3.67 -9.34
C VAL A 50 -6.25 4.80 -8.43
N ASP A 51 -5.55 5.02 -7.31
CA ASP A 51 -5.85 6.13 -6.41
C ASP A 51 -5.49 7.46 -7.08
N ARG A 52 -6.49 8.24 -7.48
CA ARG A 52 -6.29 9.58 -8.04
C ARG A 52 -6.52 10.70 -7.03
N GLU A 53 -7.24 10.42 -5.96
CA GLU A 53 -7.60 11.45 -4.97
C GLU A 53 -6.48 11.69 -3.96
N GLY A 54 -5.47 10.81 -3.90
CA GLY A 54 -4.33 10.95 -2.99
C GLY A 54 -4.66 10.42 -1.60
N TYR A 55 -5.29 9.24 -1.53
CA TYR A 55 -5.48 8.54 -0.28
C TYR A 55 -4.11 8.15 0.29
N ASP A 56 -3.98 8.20 1.60
CA ASP A 56 -2.83 7.61 2.25
C ASP A 56 -2.88 6.08 2.12
N ILE A 57 -1.72 5.43 2.08
CA ILE A 57 -1.66 3.96 2.00
C ILE A 57 -0.94 3.42 3.24
N CYS A 58 -1.62 2.60 4.03
CA CYS A 58 -1.03 1.79 5.10
C CYS A 58 -0.73 0.38 4.57
N VAL A 59 0.55 0.08 4.40
CA VAL A 59 1.03 -1.25 3.99
C VAL A 59 1.32 -2.09 5.22
N ILE A 60 0.60 -3.20 5.37
CA ILE A 60 0.86 -4.21 6.40
C ILE A 60 1.75 -5.29 5.78
N HIS A 61 3.04 -5.27 6.09
CA HIS A 61 4.00 -6.27 5.60
C HIS A 61 4.38 -7.31 6.65
N GLY A 62 4.06 -7.07 7.92
CA GLY A 62 4.46 -7.92 9.05
C GLY A 62 5.85 -7.57 9.59
N PHE A 63 6.06 -7.80 10.89
CA PHE A 63 7.31 -7.42 11.56
C PHE A 63 8.45 -8.39 11.28
N THR A 64 8.23 -9.69 11.48
CA THR A 64 9.27 -10.72 11.41
C THR A 64 9.53 -11.23 10.00
N HIS A 65 8.45 -11.52 9.26
CA HIS A 65 8.55 -12.11 7.91
C HIS A 65 8.43 -11.07 6.79
N GLY A 66 8.13 -9.82 7.14
CA GLY A 66 7.90 -8.72 6.20
C GLY A 66 9.14 -7.94 5.80
N THR A 67 10.33 -8.29 6.30
CA THR A 67 11.54 -7.47 6.19
C THR A 67 11.92 -7.17 4.75
N LYS A 68 11.81 -8.15 3.84
CA LYS A 68 12.09 -7.95 2.41
C LYS A 68 11.11 -7.02 1.72
N ILE A 69 9.83 -7.09 2.10
CA ILE A 69 8.79 -6.19 1.57
C ILE A 69 9.04 -4.79 2.13
N LYS A 70 9.35 -4.65 3.42
CA LYS A 70 9.76 -3.38 4.01
C LYS A 70 10.94 -2.79 3.24
N GLU A 71 12.02 -3.53 3.05
CA GLU A 71 13.19 -3.08 2.28
C GLU A 71 12.79 -2.61 0.87
N ALA A 72 11.94 -3.38 0.16
CA ALA A 72 11.43 -2.97 -1.15
C ALA A 72 10.64 -1.65 -1.08
N LEU A 73 9.76 -1.49 -0.08
CA LEU A 73 9.01 -0.23 0.11
C LEU A 73 9.93 0.96 0.31
N TRP A 74 11.04 0.80 1.00
CA TRP A 74 11.97 1.91 1.30
C TRP A 74 12.92 2.19 0.14
N ASN A 75 13.49 1.15 -0.46
CA ASN A 75 14.57 1.26 -1.46
C ASN A 75 14.05 1.42 -2.90
N GLU A 76 12.85 0.93 -3.22
CA GLU A 76 12.32 1.05 -4.57
C GLU A 76 11.61 2.39 -4.80
N LYS A 77 11.80 2.92 -6.02
CA LYS A 77 11.02 4.02 -6.56
C LYS A 77 9.68 3.50 -7.07
N LEU A 78 8.67 3.52 -6.21
CA LEU A 78 7.32 3.01 -6.52
C LEU A 78 6.50 4.00 -7.36
N SER A 79 6.60 5.30 -7.06
CA SER A 79 5.91 6.40 -7.77
C SER A 79 6.44 7.76 -7.32
N GLU A 80 6.44 8.74 -8.22
CA GLU A 80 6.74 10.15 -7.89
C GLU A 80 5.71 10.80 -6.98
N ARG A 81 4.53 10.20 -6.85
CA ARG A 81 3.45 10.74 -6.03
C ARG A 81 3.65 10.48 -4.54
N ILE A 82 4.52 9.53 -4.17
CA ILE A 82 4.83 9.27 -2.77
C ILE A 82 5.80 10.33 -2.29
N TYR A 83 5.29 11.30 -1.52
CA TYR A 83 6.12 12.38 -0.98
C TYR A 83 6.64 12.09 0.43
N LYS A 84 6.08 11.10 1.12
CA LYS A 84 6.54 10.71 2.47
C LYS A 84 6.29 9.22 2.74
N LYS A 85 7.27 8.57 3.37
CA LYS A 85 7.17 7.20 3.92
C LYS A 85 7.42 7.26 5.42
N THR A 86 6.62 6.57 6.22
CA THR A 86 6.80 6.50 7.69
C THR A 86 6.53 5.08 8.21
N SER A 87 7.26 4.67 9.23
CA SER A 87 7.03 3.43 9.97
C SER A 87 6.81 3.80 11.43
N PRO A 88 5.66 3.47 12.06
CA PRO A 88 5.45 3.77 13.47
C PRO A 88 6.35 2.88 14.33
N GLY A 89 6.96 3.48 15.37
CA GLY A 89 7.82 2.73 16.30
C GLY A 89 7.09 1.64 17.08
N TYR A 90 5.80 1.85 17.38
CA TYR A 90 4.96 0.90 18.12
C TYR A 90 4.41 -0.25 17.25
N ASN A 91 4.48 -0.15 15.92
CA ASN A 91 4.08 -1.23 15.01
C ASN A 91 4.97 -1.28 13.76
N PRO A 92 6.21 -1.78 13.90
CA PRO A 92 7.17 -1.84 12.81
C PRO A 92 6.78 -2.76 11.64
N GLY A 93 5.68 -3.51 11.76
CA GLY A 93 5.09 -4.30 10.67
C GLY A 93 4.22 -3.51 9.70
N ARG A 94 4.09 -2.20 9.92
CA ARG A 94 3.35 -1.27 9.07
C ARG A 94 4.26 -0.19 8.49
N THR A 95 3.99 0.20 7.25
CA THR A 95 4.59 1.37 6.62
C THR A 95 3.48 2.21 6.00
N TYR A 96 3.42 3.50 6.35
CA TYR A 96 2.49 4.46 5.77
C TYR A 96 3.16 5.24 4.65
N LEU A 97 2.45 5.38 3.54
CA LEU A 97 2.83 6.15 2.37
C LEU A 97 1.85 7.31 2.23
N LYS A 98 2.38 8.53 2.18
CA LYS A 98 1.59 9.73 1.88
C LYS A 98 1.69 10.05 0.39
N LEU A 99 0.55 10.24 -0.26
CA LEU A 99 0.46 10.45 -1.71
C LEU A 99 -0.10 11.83 -2.03
N ASN A 100 0.43 12.44 -3.10
CA ASN A 100 -0.24 13.56 -3.75
C ASN A 100 -1.38 13.05 -4.67
N ALA A 101 -2.44 13.83 -4.82
CA ALA A 101 -3.47 13.60 -5.83
C ALA A 101 -2.89 13.63 -7.27
N ALA A 102 -3.55 12.96 -8.23
CA ALA A 102 -3.11 12.83 -9.64
C ALA A 102 -4.09 13.38 -10.69
#